data_AF-A0A2V2C0W4-F1
#
_entry.id   AF-A0A2V2C0W4-F1
#
_cell.length_a   1.000
_cell.length_b   1.000
_cell.length_c   1.000
_cell.angle_alpha   90.00
_cell.angle_beta   90.00
_cell.angle_gamma   90.00
#
_symmetry.space_group_name_H-M   'P 1'
#
loop_
_entity.id
_entity.type
_entity.pdbx_description
1 polymer ?
#
loop_
_entity_poly.entity_id
_entity_poly.type
_entity_poly.pdbx_seq_one_letter_code
_entity_poly.pdbx_strand_id
1 'polypeptide(L)'
;MAACKLSERQMMSDIERLAESDADILYLMDSFGSFYCKHVAALMKALERICRPRGKKIGFHAHNNLQLAFAKTVQAEECGADFLDSTLGGLGRGAGNCNTELLLGYLGRDIAPAMRCVQREIEPMRQKLGWGFAQSYMIAGFLNQHPRAAMAYQEKTPDADILEFYEASKAAKDAEITARGRTAEPALAR
;
A
#
# COMPACT_ATOMS: atom_id res chain seq x y z
N MET A 1 5.38 9.23 -2.74
CA MET A 1 5.82 8.78 -4.08
C MET A 1 5.09 7.49 -4.40
N ALA A 2 4.47 7.36 -5.58
CA ALA A 2 3.68 6.18 -5.93
C ALA A 2 4.55 5.21 -6.73
N ALA A 3 5.26 4.30 -6.04
CA ALA A 3 6.13 3.29 -6.67
C ALA A 3 5.38 2.51 -7.76
N CYS A 4 4.10 2.23 -7.55
CA CYS A 4 3.21 1.57 -8.50
C CYS A 4 2.96 2.30 -9.82
N LYS A 5 3.38 3.57 -9.96
CA LYS A 5 3.22 4.36 -11.19
C LYS A 5 4.50 4.42 -12.03
N LEU A 6 5.61 3.92 -11.52
CA LEU A 6 6.90 3.96 -12.21
C LEU A 6 7.03 2.81 -13.21
N SER A 7 7.73 3.07 -14.32
CA SER A 7 8.24 1.97 -15.16
C SER A 7 9.35 1.22 -14.43
N GLU A 8 9.63 -0.01 -14.86
CA GLU A 8 10.68 -0.83 -14.22
C GLU A 8 12.04 -0.15 -14.29
N ARG A 9 12.36 0.44 -15.46
CA ARG A 9 13.59 1.21 -15.67
C ARG A 9 13.70 2.40 -14.72
N GLN A 10 12.62 3.16 -14.54
CA GLN A 10 12.61 4.28 -13.58
C GLN A 10 12.78 3.78 -12.15
N MET A 11 12.07 2.70 -11.79
CA MET A 11 12.18 2.10 -10.46
C MET A 11 13.61 1.70 -10.12
N MET A 12 14.28 0.96 -11.02
CA MET A 12 15.66 0.52 -10.79
C MET A 12 16.62 1.71 -10.69
N SER A 13 16.50 2.69 -11.59
CA SER A 13 17.30 3.92 -11.55
C SER A 13 17.11 4.69 -10.24
N ASP A 14 15.87 4.82 -9.77
CA ASP A 14 15.56 5.52 -8.53
C ASP A 14 16.10 4.75 -7.30
N ILE A 15 15.99 3.42 -7.29
CA ILE A 15 16.57 2.58 -6.23
C ILE A 15 18.10 2.76 -6.16
N GLU A 16 18.80 2.74 -7.30
CA GLU A 16 20.25 2.97 -7.34
C GLU A 16 20.62 4.34 -6.78
N ARG A 17 19.93 5.40 -7.21
CA ARG A 17 20.16 6.76 -6.71
C ARG A 17 19.91 6.89 -5.21
N LEU A 18 18.84 6.28 -4.70
CA LEU A 18 18.54 6.29 -3.28
C LEU A 18 19.55 5.47 -2.47
N ALA A 19 20.09 4.40 -3.04
CA ALA A 19 21.10 3.58 -2.37
C ALA A 19 22.43 4.33 -2.18
N GLU A 20 22.75 5.29 -3.04
CA GLU A 20 23.92 6.19 -2.90
C GLU A 20 23.66 7.41 -1.98
N SER A 21 22.42 7.61 -1.53
CA SER A 21 22.09 8.73 -0.62
C SER A 21 22.58 8.46 0.81
N ASP A 22 22.58 9.49 1.65
CA ASP A 22 22.93 9.37 3.07
C ASP A 22 21.84 8.68 3.92
N ALA A 23 20.71 8.29 3.32
CA ALA A 23 19.65 7.60 4.05
C ALA A 23 20.11 6.23 4.55
N ASP A 24 19.87 5.91 5.82
CA ASP A 24 20.22 4.60 6.41
C ASP A 24 19.23 3.49 6.01
N ILE A 25 17.98 3.87 5.77
CA ILE A 25 16.86 2.94 5.56
C ILE A 25 16.06 3.37 4.33
N LEU A 26 15.84 2.44 3.41
CA LEU A 26 14.98 2.64 2.24
C LEU A 26 13.68 1.86 2.43
N TYR A 27 12.54 2.54 2.27
CA TYR A 27 11.22 1.91 2.39
C TYR A 27 10.56 1.65 1.03
N LEU A 28 10.09 0.42 0.83
CA LEU A 28 9.13 0.11 -0.22
C LEU A 28 7.71 0.40 0.27
N MET A 29 7.05 1.39 -0.35
CA MET A 29 5.69 1.80 0.02
C MET A 29 4.67 1.50 -1.06
N ASP A 30 3.69 0.64 -0.76
CA ASP A 30 2.50 0.44 -1.60
C ASP A 30 1.46 1.52 -1.36
N SER A 31 1.74 2.72 -1.87
CA SER A 31 0.98 3.95 -1.59
C SER A 31 -0.48 3.91 -2.00
N PHE A 32 -0.83 3.16 -3.06
CA PHE A 32 -2.21 3.04 -3.57
C PHE A 32 -2.88 1.71 -3.18
N GLY A 33 -2.17 0.86 -2.43
CA GLY A 33 -2.66 -0.46 -2.06
C GLY A 33 -2.87 -1.37 -3.27
N SER A 34 -2.11 -1.15 -4.35
CA SER A 34 -2.31 -1.77 -5.67
C SER A 34 -1.32 -2.90 -5.95
N PHE A 35 -0.30 -3.09 -5.10
CA PHE A 35 0.61 -4.21 -5.25
C PHE A 35 -0.05 -5.52 -4.85
N TYR A 36 0.41 -6.59 -5.51
CA TYR A 36 0.20 -7.98 -5.10
C TYR A 36 1.50 -8.50 -4.49
N CYS A 37 1.46 -9.63 -3.77
CA CYS A 37 2.65 -10.19 -3.12
C CYS A 37 3.80 -10.46 -4.11
N LYS A 38 3.51 -10.92 -5.34
CA LYS A 38 4.53 -11.12 -6.38
C LYS A 38 5.31 -9.83 -6.73
N HIS A 39 4.62 -8.69 -6.73
CA HIS A 39 5.23 -7.40 -6.99
C HIS A 39 6.15 -6.99 -5.84
N VAL A 40 5.68 -7.20 -4.60
CA VAL A 40 6.48 -6.97 -3.39
C VAL A 40 7.73 -7.85 -3.40
N ALA A 41 7.59 -9.15 -3.66
CA ALA A 41 8.73 -10.07 -3.72
C ALA A 41 9.79 -9.64 -4.76
N ALA A 42 9.37 -9.24 -5.96
CA ALA A 42 10.29 -8.78 -7.00
C ALA A 42 11.03 -7.49 -6.59
N LEU A 43 10.31 -6.50 -6.06
CA LEU A 43 10.89 -5.21 -5.64
C LEU A 43 11.78 -5.34 -4.41
N MET A 44 11.41 -6.19 -3.44
CA MET A 44 12.21 -6.47 -2.26
C MET A 44 13.54 -7.11 -2.63
N LYS A 45 13.55 -8.09 -3.55
CA LYS A 45 14.79 -8.68 -4.08
C LYS A 45 15.68 -7.66 -4.79
N ALA A 46 15.08 -6.72 -5.53
CA ALA A 46 15.83 -5.65 -6.17
C ALA A 46 16.48 -4.70 -5.14
N LEU A 47 15.72 -4.26 -4.14
CA LEU A 47 16.22 -3.46 -3.02
C LEU A 47 17.32 -4.21 -2.27
N GLU A 48 17.12 -5.49 -1.97
CA GLU A 48 18.12 -6.31 -1.29
C GLU A 48 19.46 -6.30 -2.05
N ARG A 49 19.41 -6.65 -3.34
CA ARG A 49 20.59 -6.72 -4.21
C ARG A 49 21.34 -5.39 -4.32
N ILE A 50 20.62 -4.26 -4.39
CA ILE A 50 21.22 -2.95 -4.64
C ILE A 50 21.64 -2.28 -3.32
N CYS A 51 20.80 -2.34 -2.30
CA CYS A 51 20.93 -1.52 -1.09
C CYS A 51 21.75 -2.22 0.01
N ARG A 52 21.63 -3.55 0.19
CA ARG A 52 22.40 -4.26 1.24
C ARG A 52 23.92 -4.14 1.08
N PRO A 53 24.52 -4.26 -0.13
CA PRO A 53 25.98 -4.07 -0.31
C PRO A 53 26.47 -2.67 0.08
N ARG A 54 25.57 -1.69 0.15
CA ARG A 54 25.84 -0.30 0.55
C ARG A 54 25.51 -0.04 2.03
N GLY A 55 25.30 -1.09 2.81
CA GLY A 55 25.01 -1.01 4.24
C GLY A 55 23.62 -0.47 4.58
N LYS A 56 22.71 -0.40 3.60
CA LYS A 56 21.36 0.12 3.81
C LYS A 56 20.44 -0.94 4.40
N LYS A 57 19.52 -0.52 5.27
CA LYS A 57 18.39 -1.34 5.73
C LYS A 57 17.17 -1.13 4.84
N ILE A 58 16.25 -2.09 4.86
CA ILE A 58 15.06 -2.07 4.01
C ILE A 58 13.81 -2.13 4.89
N GLY A 59 12.87 -1.23 4.63
CA GLY A 59 11.55 -1.20 5.27
C GLY A 59 10.41 -1.46 4.29
N PHE A 60 9.26 -1.84 4.81
CA PHE A 60 8.06 -2.07 4.00
C PHE A 60 6.80 -1.46 4.64
N HIS A 61 5.99 -0.79 3.81
CA HIS A 61 4.72 -0.20 4.20
C HIS A 61 3.63 -0.53 3.17
N ALA A 62 2.50 -1.06 3.63
CA ALA A 62 1.37 -1.41 2.75
C ALA A 62 0.03 -0.83 3.20
N HIS A 63 -0.70 -0.30 2.21
CA HIS A 63 -2.12 0.01 2.33
C HIS A 63 -3.01 -1.20 2.00
N ASN A 64 -4.22 -1.19 2.57
CA ASN A 64 -5.13 -2.33 2.60
C ASN A 64 -6.28 -2.27 1.59
N ASN A 65 -6.14 -1.48 0.51
CA ASN A 65 -7.17 -1.29 -0.52
C ASN A 65 -7.69 -2.60 -1.13
N LEU A 66 -6.79 -3.56 -1.37
CA LEU A 66 -7.12 -4.89 -1.89
C LEU A 66 -7.22 -5.97 -0.80
N GLN A 67 -7.28 -5.59 0.48
CA GLN A 67 -7.21 -6.50 1.64
C GLN A 67 -5.92 -7.35 1.70
N LEU A 68 -4.84 -6.88 1.07
CA LEU A 68 -3.57 -7.59 0.99
C LEU A 68 -2.48 -6.99 1.89
N ALA A 69 -2.77 -5.97 2.72
CA ALA A 69 -1.70 -5.29 3.47
C ALA A 69 -0.91 -6.26 4.36
N PHE A 70 -1.61 -7.08 5.15
CA PHE A 70 -0.98 -8.09 5.99
C PHE A 70 -0.18 -9.12 5.19
N ALA A 71 -0.77 -9.69 4.13
CA ALA A 71 -0.10 -10.68 3.28
C ALA A 71 1.17 -10.11 2.62
N LYS A 72 1.13 -8.86 2.17
CA LYS A 72 2.30 -8.17 1.60
C LYS A 72 3.36 -7.87 2.65
N THR A 73 2.96 -7.51 3.86
CA THR A 73 3.89 -7.28 4.98
C THR A 73 4.62 -8.57 5.35
N VAL A 74 3.91 -9.70 5.43
CA VAL A 74 4.53 -11.03 5.60
C VAL A 74 5.46 -11.35 4.43
N GLN A 75 5.02 -11.13 3.19
CA GLN A 75 5.87 -11.37 2.02
C GLN A 75 7.17 -10.56 2.05
N ALA A 76 7.12 -9.30 2.50
CA ALA A 76 8.30 -8.45 2.63
C ALA A 76 9.24 -8.95 3.73
N GLU A 77 8.69 -9.42 4.85
CA GLU A 77 9.46 -10.05 5.93
C GLU A 77 10.19 -11.30 5.44
N GLU A 78 9.50 -12.19 4.72
CA GLU A 78 10.10 -13.38 4.10
C GLU A 78 11.20 -13.04 3.08
N CYS A 79 11.12 -11.85 2.46
CA CYS A 79 12.16 -11.33 1.56
C CYS A 79 13.27 -10.56 2.30
N GLY A 80 13.31 -10.63 3.62
CA GLY A 80 14.36 -10.04 4.44
C GLY A 80 14.20 -8.54 4.70
N ALA A 81 12.98 -8.01 4.79
CA ALA A 81 12.77 -6.65 5.31
C ALA A 81 13.27 -6.52 6.75
N ASP A 82 14.00 -5.45 7.06
CA ASP A 82 14.47 -5.15 8.41
C ASP A 82 13.41 -4.40 9.23
N PHE A 83 12.47 -3.70 8.57
CA PHE A 83 11.38 -2.97 9.20
C PHE A 83 10.04 -3.21 8.51
N LEU A 84 8.98 -3.33 9.31
CA LEU A 84 7.61 -3.56 8.87
C LEU A 84 6.68 -2.53 9.52
N ASP A 85 6.03 -1.70 8.71
CA ASP A 85 5.04 -0.76 9.20
C ASP A 85 3.68 -1.43 9.41
N SER A 86 3.04 -1.09 10.52
CA SER A 86 1.66 -1.47 10.83
C SER A 86 1.00 -0.40 11.70
N THR A 87 -0.32 -0.43 11.81
CA THR A 87 -1.08 0.43 12.72
C THR A 87 -2.17 -0.36 13.45
N LEU A 88 -2.46 0.04 14.69
CA LEU A 88 -3.50 -0.61 15.50
C LEU A 88 -4.87 -0.51 14.81
N GLY A 89 -5.58 -1.63 14.69
CA GLY A 89 -6.88 -1.67 14.02
C GLY A 89 -6.84 -1.16 12.58
N GLY A 90 -5.68 -1.25 11.92
CA GLY A 90 -5.46 -0.80 10.55
C GLY A 90 -5.61 0.71 10.34
N LEU A 91 -5.52 1.52 11.40
CA LEU A 91 -5.67 2.98 11.35
C LEU A 91 -4.84 3.62 10.24
N GLY A 92 -5.50 4.32 9.32
CA GLY A 92 -4.86 5.03 8.22
C GLY A 92 -5.90 5.59 7.25
N ARG A 93 -5.48 6.45 6.33
CA ARG A 93 -6.38 6.99 5.30
C ARG A 93 -6.98 5.87 4.43
N GLY A 94 -8.19 6.08 3.93
CA GLY A 94 -8.84 5.17 3.00
C GLY A 94 -9.10 3.79 3.60
N ALA A 95 -8.66 2.74 2.92
CA ALA A 95 -8.82 1.36 3.37
C ALA A 95 -7.98 0.99 4.62
N GLY A 96 -7.09 1.89 5.06
CA GLY A 96 -6.19 1.64 6.18
C GLY A 96 -4.88 0.96 5.78
N ASN A 97 -4.17 0.46 6.78
CA ASN A 97 -2.84 -0.14 6.66
C ASN A 97 -2.84 -1.59 7.17
N CYS A 98 -1.67 -2.23 7.21
CA CYS A 98 -1.48 -3.51 7.91
C CYS A 98 -1.84 -3.37 9.40
N ASN A 99 -2.69 -4.25 9.91
CA ASN A 99 -3.10 -4.28 11.30
C ASN A 99 -1.96 -4.76 12.21
N THR A 100 -1.58 -3.97 13.22
CA THR A 100 -0.52 -4.33 14.17
C THR A 100 -0.84 -5.62 14.91
N GLU A 101 -2.10 -5.86 15.29
CA GLU A 101 -2.52 -7.07 15.98
C GLU A 101 -2.35 -8.35 15.14
N LEU A 102 -2.52 -8.25 13.81
CA LEU A 102 -2.23 -9.38 12.90
C LEU A 102 -0.73 -9.66 12.85
N LEU A 103 0.09 -8.61 12.72
CA LEU A 103 1.54 -8.74 12.67
C LEU A 103 2.12 -9.29 13.98
N LEU A 104 1.63 -8.83 15.14
CA LEU A 104 2.03 -9.37 16.44
C LEU A 104 1.68 -10.86 16.57
N GLY A 105 0.46 -11.26 16.17
CA GLY A 105 0.04 -12.65 16.19
C GLY A 105 0.92 -13.55 15.29
N TYR A 106 1.21 -13.08 14.07
CA TYR A 106 2.12 -13.76 13.14
C TYR A 106 3.52 -13.96 13.75
N LEU A 107 4.06 -12.94 14.42
CA LEU A 107 5.38 -12.99 15.07
C LEU A 107 5.37 -13.75 16.42
N GLY A 108 4.26 -14.40 16.79
CA GLY A 108 4.12 -15.15 18.04
C GLY A 108 4.23 -14.27 19.29
N ARG A 109 3.73 -13.02 19.22
CA ARG A 109 3.71 -12.07 20.34
C ARG A 109 2.33 -12.00 20.97
N ASP A 110 2.26 -11.62 22.24
CA ASP A 110 0.99 -11.39 22.92
C ASP A 110 0.25 -10.21 22.28
N ILE A 111 -0.96 -10.47 21.78
CA ILE A 111 -1.82 -9.48 21.14
C ILE A 111 -2.68 -8.70 22.15
N ALA A 112 -2.78 -9.15 23.41
CA ALA A 112 -3.67 -8.56 24.39
C ALA A 112 -3.44 -7.06 24.64
N PRO A 113 -2.19 -6.52 24.70
CA PRO A 113 -1.96 -5.09 24.81
C PRO A 113 -2.51 -4.30 23.62
N ALA A 114 -2.30 -4.80 22.39
CA ALA A 114 -2.81 -4.18 21.18
C ALA A 114 -4.35 -4.21 21.17
N MET A 115 -4.96 -5.35 21.48
CA MET A 115 -6.42 -5.50 21.52
C MET A 115 -7.08 -4.59 22.56
N ARG A 116 -6.45 -4.38 23.73
CA ARG A 116 -6.94 -3.41 24.73
C ARG A 116 -6.95 -1.99 24.19
N CYS A 117 -5.88 -1.57 23.51
CA CYS A 117 -5.83 -0.25 22.87
C CYS A 117 -6.85 -0.14 21.74
N VAL A 118 -6.98 -1.20 20.94
CA VAL A 118 -7.96 -1.25 19.85
C VAL A 118 -9.38 -1.01 20.38
N GLN A 119 -9.77 -1.74 21.42
CA GLN A 119 -11.08 -1.61 22.04
C GLN A 119 -11.32 -0.20 22.63
N ARG A 120 -10.35 0.35 23.37
CA ARG A 120 -10.54 1.58 24.15
C ARG A 120 -10.42 2.85 23.33
N GLU A 121 -9.51 2.86 22.37
CA GLU A 121 -9.12 4.08 21.65
C GLU A 121 -9.45 3.98 20.15
N ILE A 122 -9.09 2.87 19.51
CA ILE A 122 -9.11 2.76 18.05
C ILE A 122 -10.52 2.54 17.50
N GLU A 123 -11.32 1.63 18.05
CA GLU A 123 -12.70 1.43 17.59
C GLU A 123 -13.58 2.69 17.78
N PRO A 124 -13.51 3.41 18.92
CA PRO A 124 -14.19 4.70 19.05
C PRO A 124 -13.72 5.74 18.03
N MET A 125 -12.42 5.78 17.69
CA MET A 125 -11.94 6.63 16.60
C MET A 125 -12.46 6.17 15.24
N ARG A 126 -12.56 4.86 14.98
CA ARG A 126 -13.04 4.32 13.70
C ARG A 126 -14.49 4.71 13.45
N GLN A 127 -15.32 4.69 14.47
CA GLN A 127 -16.71 5.14 14.39
C GLN A 127 -16.82 6.62 13.99
N LYS A 128 -15.83 7.46 14.36
CA LYS A 128 -15.81 8.89 14.05
C LYS A 128 -15.15 9.21 12.70
N LEU A 129 -14.09 8.50 12.35
CA LEU A 129 -13.22 8.82 11.20
C LEU A 129 -13.42 7.90 9.99
N GLY A 130 -14.07 6.74 10.17
CA GLY A 130 -14.55 5.91 9.06
C GLY A 130 -13.49 5.27 8.17
N TRP A 131 -12.26 5.05 8.64
CA TRP A 131 -11.29 4.27 7.85
C TRP A 131 -11.66 2.79 7.82
N GLY A 132 -11.17 2.10 6.80
CA GLY A 132 -11.38 0.67 6.62
C GLY A 132 -11.79 0.33 5.19
N PHE A 133 -11.80 -0.97 4.90
CA PHE A 133 -12.11 -1.46 3.57
C PHE A 133 -13.49 -1.00 3.10
N ALA A 134 -13.56 -0.56 1.84
CA ALA A 134 -14.80 -0.28 1.15
C ALA A 134 -14.60 -0.47 -0.36
N GLN A 135 -15.70 -0.71 -1.08
CA GLN A 135 -15.69 -0.99 -2.52
C GLN A 135 -15.04 0.14 -3.32
N SER A 136 -15.25 1.40 -2.94
CA SER A 136 -14.60 2.54 -3.63
C SER A 136 -13.08 2.50 -3.49
N TYR A 137 -12.54 2.08 -2.33
CA TYR A 137 -11.10 1.94 -2.13
C TYR A 137 -10.53 0.73 -2.87
N MET A 138 -11.29 -0.36 -2.96
CA MET A 138 -10.95 -1.53 -3.78
C MET A 138 -10.85 -1.14 -5.26
N ILE A 139 -11.82 -0.38 -5.77
CA ILE A 139 -11.81 0.14 -7.15
C ILE A 139 -10.55 0.98 -7.39
N ALA A 140 -10.23 1.91 -6.48
CA ALA A 140 -9.00 2.71 -6.57
C ALA A 140 -7.74 1.84 -6.57
N GLY A 141 -7.71 0.78 -5.76
CA GLY A 141 -6.63 -0.19 -5.71
C GLY A 141 -6.46 -0.93 -7.05
N PHE A 142 -7.55 -1.46 -7.63
CA PHE A 142 -7.52 -2.16 -8.92
C PHE A 142 -7.10 -1.26 -10.08
N LEU A 143 -7.58 -0.01 -10.09
CA LEU A 143 -7.27 0.95 -11.16
C LEU A 143 -5.91 1.65 -10.95
N ASN A 144 -5.20 1.32 -9.87
CA ASN A 144 -3.93 1.93 -9.49
C ASN A 144 -4.04 3.47 -9.49
N GLN A 145 -5.01 3.98 -8.74
CA GLN A 145 -5.35 5.40 -8.63
C GLN A 145 -5.18 5.89 -7.19
N HIS A 146 -4.86 7.17 -7.03
CA HIS A 146 -4.82 7.79 -5.71
C HIS A 146 -6.20 7.71 -5.05
N PRO A 147 -6.33 7.39 -3.75
CA PRO A 147 -7.62 7.16 -3.10
C PRO A 147 -8.51 8.40 -2.95
N ARG A 148 -8.16 9.55 -3.52
CA ARG A 148 -8.86 10.83 -3.28
C ARG A 148 -10.31 10.79 -3.78
N ALA A 149 -10.54 10.27 -4.98
CA ALA A 149 -11.88 10.12 -5.53
C ALA A 149 -12.71 9.11 -4.72
N ALA A 150 -12.09 8.02 -4.28
CA ALA A 150 -12.73 7.02 -3.44
C ALA A 150 -13.11 7.54 -2.04
N MET A 151 -12.25 8.37 -1.43
CA MET A 151 -12.54 9.06 -0.16
C MET A 151 -13.69 10.04 -0.33
N ALA A 152 -13.66 10.86 -1.38
CA ALA A 152 -14.75 11.80 -1.68
C ALA A 152 -16.08 11.07 -2.00
N TYR A 153 -16.03 9.84 -2.51
CA TYR A 153 -17.20 8.98 -2.65
C TYR A 153 -17.70 8.48 -1.30
N GLN A 154 -16.82 8.07 -0.38
CA GLN A 154 -17.21 7.62 0.97
C GLN A 154 -17.80 8.73 1.85
N GLU A 155 -17.39 9.98 1.61
CA GLU A 155 -17.98 11.14 2.30
C GLU A 155 -19.37 11.52 1.76
N LYS A 156 -19.73 11.03 0.56
CA LYS A 156 -21.05 11.25 -0.05
C LYS A 156 -22.06 10.25 0.50
N THR A 157 -23.34 10.57 0.28
CA THR A 157 -24.53 9.89 0.80
C THR A 157 -24.46 8.35 0.71
N PRO A 158 -25.00 7.61 1.71
CA PRO A 158 -24.94 6.13 1.79
C PRO A 158 -25.44 5.36 0.56
N ASP A 159 -26.23 6.00 -0.32
CA ASP A 159 -26.89 5.37 -1.47
C ASP A 159 -26.20 5.68 -2.82
N ALA A 160 -24.97 6.21 -2.81
CA ALA A 160 -24.26 6.51 -4.04
C ALA A 160 -24.03 5.23 -4.88
N ASP A 161 -24.33 5.27 -6.18
CA ASP A 161 -24.18 4.10 -7.06
C ASP A 161 -22.69 3.74 -7.25
N ILE A 162 -22.30 2.59 -6.71
CA ILE A 162 -20.92 2.11 -6.76
C ILE A 162 -20.50 1.70 -8.18
N LEU A 163 -21.44 1.26 -9.03
CA LEU A 163 -21.19 0.90 -10.41
C LEU A 163 -20.94 2.16 -11.24
N GLU A 164 -21.72 3.21 -11.04
CA GLU A 164 -21.48 4.50 -11.69
C GLU A 164 -20.10 5.05 -11.30
N PHE A 165 -19.74 4.98 -10.01
CA PHE A 165 -18.41 5.36 -9.55
C PHE A 165 -17.28 4.53 -10.20
N TYR A 166 -17.48 3.21 -10.36
CA TYR A 166 -16.53 2.34 -11.04
C TYR A 166 -16.32 2.75 -12.51
N GLU A 167 -17.41 2.91 -13.27
CA GLU A 167 -17.33 3.27 -14.69
C GLU A 167 -16.70 4.65 -14.88
N ALA A 168 -17.03 5.63 -14.03
CA ALA A 168 -16.39 6.94 -14.06
C ALA A 168 -14.88 6.87 -13.74
N SER A 169 -14.51 6.07 -12.72
CA SER A 169 -13.11 5.88 -12.32
C SER A 169 -12.28 5.19 -13.41
N LYS A 170 -12.88 4.20 -14.08
CA LYS A 170 -12.29 3.48 -15.22
C LYS A 170 -12.13 4.37 -16.43
N ALA A 171 -13.15 5.14 -16.82
CA ALA A 171 -13.06 6.10 -17.91
C ALA A 171 -11.95 7.13 -17.68
N ALA A 172 -11.82 7.65 -16.45
CA ALA A 172 -10.73 8.55 -16.07
C ALA A 172 -9.36 7.86 -16.17
N LYS A 173 -9.27 6.57 -15.85
CA LYS A 173 -8.04 5.77 -16.01
C LYS A 173 -7.65 5.59 -17.47
N ASP A 174 -8.60 5.27 -18.33
CA ASP A 174 -8.37 5.07 -19.76
C ASP A 174 -7.93 6.38 -20.44
N ALA A 175 -8.48 7.52 -20.00
CA ALA A 175 -8.04 8.84 -20.42
C ALA A 175 -6.59 9.15 -19.96
N GLU A 176 -6.20 8.81 -18.72
CA GLU A 176 -4.82 8.93 -18.22
C GLU A 176 -3.83 8.14 -19.10
N ILE A 177 -4.20 6.92 -19.49
CA ILE A 177 -3.36 6.05 -20.33
C ILE A 177 -3.20 6.65 -21.72
N THR A 178 -4.31 7.06 -22.35
CA THR A 178 -4.30 7.68 -23.68
C THR A 178 -3.42 8.94 -23.71
N ALA A 179 -3.53 9.81 -22.70
CA ALA A 179 -2.79 11.05 -22.62
C ALA A 179 -1.27 10.87 -22.43
N ARG A 180 -0.82 9.77 -21.83
CA ARG A 180 0.61 9.48 -21.64
C ARG A 180 1.31 8.90 -22.88
N GLY A 181 0.57 8.63 -23.95
CA GLY A 181 1.07 7.82 -25.06
C GLY A 181 1.29 6.36 -24.63
N ARG A 182 1.34 5.42 -25.58
CA ARG A 182 1.60 3.98 -25.30
C ARG A 182 3.05 3.70 -24.85
N THR A 183 3.66 4.56 -24.04
CA THR A 183 5.07 4.50 -23.67
C THR A 183 5.22 4.38 -22.16
N ALA A 184 4.83 3.20 -21.66
CA ALA A 184 5.33 2.51 -20.47
C ALA A 184 4.18 1.68 -19.91
N GLU A 185 4.20 0.36 -20.15
CA GLU A 185 3.55 -0.52 -19.19
C GLU A 185 4.16 -0.24 -17.81
N PRO A 186 3.36 -0.03 -16.76
CA PRO A 186 3.90 0.07 -15.41
C PRO A 186 4.72 -1.19 -15.14
N ALA A 187 5.78 -1.08 -14.33
CA ALA A 187 6.76 -2.15 -14.04
C ALA A 187 6.18 -3.53 -13.66
N LEU A 188 4.88 -3.58 -13.40
CA LEU A 188 4.15 -4.66 -12.73
C LEU A 188 2.81 -4.93 -13.44
N ALA A 189 2.72 -4.68 -14.75
CA ALA A 189 1.54 -5.00 -15.55
C ALA A 189 1.43 -6.52 -15.78
N ARG A 190 0.47 -7.11 -15.05
CA ARG A 190 -0.05 -8.49 -15.11
C ARG A 190 0.80 -9.63 -14.57
#